data_AF-A0A497F6U5-F1
#
_entry.id   AF-A0A497F6U5-F1
#
_cell.length_a   1.000
_cell.length_b   1.000
_cell.length_c   1.000
_cell.angle_alpha   90.00
_cell.angle_beta   90.00
_cell.angle_gamma   90.00
#
_symmetry.space_group_name_H-M   'P 1'
#
loop_
_entity.id
_entity.type
_entity.pdbx_description
1 polymer ?
#
loop_
_entity_poly.entity_id
_entity_poly.type
_entity_poly.pdbx_seq_one_letter_code
_entity_poly.pdbx_strand_id
1 'polypeptide(L)'
;MVELSADFIVGLFERDVRARRRLVELLVSEPEIRLAIVNAVLREVALKSDIEGLGGELREELEKLRREFREEFKGVRREFREGLEKVRLELRDYVNLRIGEVGDYLVKYIDGRVADLHRRIDDLGRWLRATLVAVLLTLISTVLSPLVLKILGIL
;
A
#
# COMPACT_ATOMS: atom_id res chain seq x y z
N MET A 1 70.17 16.70 68.83
CA MET A 1 68.72 16.72 69.06
C MET A 1 68.07 16.83 67.69
N VAL A 2 67.13 15.96 67.33
CA VAL A 2 66.41 16.10 66.05
C VAL A 2 65.44 17.27 66.22
N GLU A 3 65.57 18.29 65.38
CA GLU A 3 64.61 19.40 65.33
C GLU A 3 63.26 18.86 64.84
N LEU A 4 62.21 19.09 65.62
CA LEU A 4 60.84 18.83 65.19
C LEU A 4 60.46 19.86 64.12
N SER A 5 60.55 19.47 62.84
CA SER A 5 60.06 20.24 61.70
C SER A 5 58.76 19.64 61.13
N ALA A 6 57.98 20.45 60.42
CA ALA A 6 56.76 19.99 59.74
C ALA A 6 57.08 18.85 58.75
N ASP A 7 58.19 18.96 58.01
CA ASP A 7 58.64 17.93 57.07
C ASP A 7 59.03 16.63 57.78
N PHE A 8 59.68 16.73 58.95
CA PHE A 8 59.99 15.54 59.75
C PHE A 8 58.72 14.84 60.24
N ILE A 9 57.71 15.61 60.67
CA ILE A 9 56.41 15.07 61.11
C ILE A 9 55.67 14.41 59.93
N VAL A 10 55.62 15.06 58.76
CA VAL A 10 55.03 14.48 57.55
C VAL A 10 55.75 13.18 57.16
N GLY A 11 57.09 13.18 57.20
CA GLY A 11 57.90 12.00 56.92
C GLY A 11 57.65 10.82 57.87
N LEU A 12 57.26 11.07 59.13
CA LEU A 12 56.84 10.02 60.07
C LEU A 12 55.49 9.40 59.67
N PHE A 13 54.53 10.23 59.25
CA PHE A 13 53.25 9.75 58.74
C PHE A 13 53.41 9.00 57.41
N GLU A 14 54.26 9.45 56.50
CA GLU A 14 54.47 8.78 55.21
C GLU A 14 54.98 7.34 55.36
N ARG A 15 55.78 7.08 56.40
CA ARG A 15 56.38 5.78 56.69
C ARG A 15 55.46 4.82 57.44
N ASP A 16 54.45 5.33 58.17
CA ASP A 16 53.51 4.52 58.94
C ASP A 16 52.06 4.64 58.44
N VAL A 17 51.59 3.57 57.78
CA VAL A 17 50.22 3.46 57.25
C VAL A 17 49.16 3.54 58.35
N ARG A 18 49.43 3.01 59.55
CA ARG A 18 48.47 3.07 60.67
C ARG A 18 48.33 4.49 61.18
N ALA A 19 49.43 5.23 61.26
CA ALA A 19 49.44 6.63 61.64
C ALA A 19 48.62 7.47 60.65
N ARG A 20 48.78 7.27 59.33
CA ARG A 20 47.95 7.95 58.32
C ARG A 20 46.48 7.60 58.46
N ARG A 21 46.15 6.32 58.64
CA ARG A 21 44.77 5.87 58.78
C ARG A 21 44.11 6.50 60.01
N ARG A 22 44.82 6.55 61.13
CA ARG A 22 44.36 7.19 62.36
C ARG A 22 44.18 8.70 62.21
N LEU A 23 45.08 9.36 61.48
CA LEU A 23 44.95 10.79 61.16
C LEU A 23 43.71 11.05 60.30
N VAL A 24 43.48 10.24 59.26
CA VAL A 24 42.27 10.36 58.42
C VAL A 24 41.00 10.10 59.24
N GLU A 25 40.99 9.10 60.11
CA GLU A 25 39.85 8.84 61.01
C GLU A 25 39.52 10.06 61.90
N LEU A 26 40.55 10.72 62.45
CA LEU A 26 40.37 11.94 63.24
C LEU A 26 39.85 13.10 62.36
N LEU A 27 40.44 13.33 61.19
CA LEU A 27 40.02 14.39 60.28
C LEU A 27 38.58 14.20 59.77
N VAL A 28 38.17 12.97 59.48
CA VAL A 28 36.79 12.66 59.02
C VAL A 28 35.77 12.72 60.17
N SER A 29 36.23 12.56 61.41
CA SER A 29 35.39 12.73 62.60
C SER A 29 34.99 14.20 62.82
N GLU A 30 35.88 15.14 62.45
CA GLU A 30 35.60 16.58 62.52
C GLU A 30 34.45 16.98 61.57
N PRO A 31 33.34 17.56 62.09
CA PRO A 31 32.17 17.90 61.29
C PRO A 31 32.46 18.85 60.12
N GLU A 32 33.35 19.83 60.31
CA GLU A 32 33.67 20.85 59.31
C GLU A 32 34.44 20.25 58.13
N ILE A 33 35.40 19.35 58.40
CA ILE A 33 36.17 18.66 57.37
C ILE A 33 35.25 17.72 56.59
N ARG A 34 34.39 16.97 57.30
CA ARG A 34 33.40 16.09 56.65
C ARG A 34 32.44 16.89 55.77
N LEU A 35 31.98 18.04 56.24
CA LEU A 35 31.10 18.92 55.45
C LEU A 35 31.83 19.50 54.23
N ALA A 36 33.10 19.89 54.37
CA ALA A 36 33.91 20.36 53.25
C ALA A 36 34.09 19.26 52.18
N ILE A 37 34.38 18.02 52.60
CA ILE A 37 34.49 16.86 51.70
C ILE A 37 33.16 16.58 51.00
N VAL A 38 32.05 16.53 51.76
CA VAL A 38 30.71 16.29 51.19
C VAL A 38 30.33 17.39 50.19
N ASN A 39 30.57 18.66 50.50
CA ASN A 39 30.29 19.77 49.59
C ASN A 39 31.16 19.75 48.34
N ALA A 40 32.42 19.31 48.44
CA ALA A 40 33.29 19.13 47.28
C ALA A 40 32.76 18.01 46.37
N VAL A 41 32.41 16.85 46.95
CA VAL A 41 31.90 15.69 46.19
C VAL A 41 30.51 15.96 45.59
N LEU A 42 29.62 16.63 46.32
CA LEU A 42 28.26 16.96 45.85
C LEU A 42 28.25 17.80 44.57
N ARG A 43 29.33 18.56 44.29
CA ARG A 43 29.46 19.34 43.06
C ARG A 43 29.84 18.51 41.83
N GLU A 44 30.40 17.32 42.04
CA GLU A 44 30.91 16.46 40.97
C GLU A 44 30.02 15.25 40.69
N VAL A 45 29.08 14.95 41.59
CA VAL A 45 28.16 13.81 41.45
C VAL A 45 26.80 14.26 40.95
N ALA A 46 26.23 13.48 40.03
CA ALA A 46 24.84 13.65 39.64
C ALA A 46 23.93 13.34 40.83
N LEU A 47 23.03 14.27 41.14
CA LEU A 47 22.03 14.11 42.18
C LEU A 47 20.84 13.32 41.64
N LYS A 48 20.05 12.76 42.56
CA LYS A 48 18.81 12.06 42.20
C LYS A 48 17.86 12.96 41.40
N SER A 49 17.81 14.25 41.72
CA SER A 49 17.02 15.25 40.98
C SER A 49 17.42 15.37 39.51
N ASP A 50 18.72 15.27 39.22
CA ASP A 50 19.23 15.39 37.85
C ASP A 50 18.83 14.16 37.03
N ILE A 51 18.90 12.98 37.64
CA ILE A 51 18.45 11.72 37.03
C ILE A 51 16.93 11.72 36.81
N GLU A 52 16.16 12.22 37.79
CA GLU A 52 14.71 12.36 37.65
C GLU A 52 14.34 13.36 36.54
N GLY A 53 15.09 14.47 36.42
CA GLY A 53 14.94 15.45 35.34
C GLY A 53 15.19 14.83 33.97
N LEU A 54 16.35 14.18 33.79
CA LEU A 54 16.67 13.45 32.55
C LEU A 54 15.64 12.38 32.21
N GLY A 55 15.14 11.66 33.23
CA GLY A 55 14.08 10.66 33.05
C GLY A 55 12.74 11.27 32.61
N GLY A 56 12.44 12.50 33.05
CA GLY A 56 11.29 13.27 32.60
C GLY A 56 11.43 13.70 31.15
N GLU A 57 12.54 14.34 30.80
CA GLU A 57 12.84 14.80 29.44
C GLU A 57 12.78 13.65 28.43
N LEU A 58 13.43 12.52 28.74
CA LEU A 58 13.42 11.34 27.88
C LEU A 58 12.00 10.79 27.66
N ARG A 59 11.15 10.81 28.68
CA ARG A 59 9.75 10.38 28.54
C ARG A 59 8.95 11.32 27.64
N GLU A 60 9.17 12.62 27.76
CA GLU A 60 8.51 13.62 26.92
C GLU A 60 8.93 13.49 25.45
N GLU A 61 10.23 13.31 25.20
CA GLU A 61 10.75 13.06 23.84
C GLU A 61 10.20 11.77 23.24
N LEU A 62 10.15 10.68 24.00
CA LEU A 62 9.56 9.42 23.56
C LEU A 62 8.08 9.56 23.22
N GLU A 63 7.32 10.28 24.04
CA GLU A 63 5.90 10.52 23.76
C GLU A 63 5.70 11.45 22.55
N LYS A 64 6.59 12.43 22.34
CA LYS A 64 6.58 13.26 21.14
C LYS A 64 6.85 12.42 19.88
N LEU A 65 7.91 11.63 19.89
CA LEU A 65 8.26 10.72 18.80
C LEU A 65 7.13 9.75 18.50
N ARG A 66 6.51 9.19 19.54
CA ARG A 66 5.35 8.29 19.41
C ARG A 66 4.14 8.96 18.77
N ARG A 67 3.91 10.25 19.01
CA ARG A 67 2.84 11.01 18.36
C ARG A 67 3.16 11.25 16.89
N GLU A 68 4.38 11.70 16.59
CA GLU A 68 4.85 11.93 15.22
C GLU A 68 4.72 10.66 14.36
N PHE A 69 5.23 9.53 14.85
CA PHE A 69 5.09 8.24 14.17
C PHE A 69 3.62 7.83 13.91
N ARG A 70 2.71 8.12 14.85
CA ARG A 70 1.28 7.80 14.65
C ARG A 70 0.65 8.68 13.57
N GLU A 71 1.00 9.95 13.53
CA GLU A 71 0.46 10.86 12.51
C GLU A 71 1.03 10.54 11.13
N GLU A 72 2.33 10.24 11.02
CA GLU A 72 2.92 9.76 9.78
C GLU A 72 2.25 8.46 9.30
N PHE A 73 2.04 7.50 10.20
CA PHE A 73 1.38 6.24 9.83
C PHE A 73 -0.07 6.45 9.37
N LYS A 74 -0.80 7.40 9.96
CA LYS A 74 -2.13 7.81 9.47
C LYS A 74 -2.05 8.44 8.09
N GLY A 75 -1.04 9.26 7.83
CA GLY A 75 -0.75 9.86 6.51
C GLY A 75 -0.55 8.80 5.44
N VAL A 76 0.40 7.88 5.66
CA VAL A 76 0.69 6.76 4.76
C VAL A 76 -0.55 5.92 4.50
N ARG A 77 -1.34 5.61 5.54
CA ARG A 77 -2.59 4.83 5.39
C ARG A 77 -3.63 5.56 4.53
N ARG A 78 -3.69 6.90 4.62
CA ARG A 78 -4.59 7.71 3.82
C ARG A 78 -4.16 7.72 2.35
N GLU A 79 -2.89 8.01 2.08
CA GLU A 79 -2.32 8.01 0.73
C GLU A 79 -2.51 6.65 0.06
N PHE A 80 -2.26 5.56 0.78
CA PHE A 80 -2.47 4.22 0.26
C PHE A 80 -3.94 3.95 -0.10
N ARG A 81 -4.89 4.39 0.74
CA ARG A 81 -6.33 4.25 0.45
C ARG A 81 -6.74 5.07 -0.78
N GLU A 82 -6.28 6.31 -0.87
CA GLU A 82 -6.56 7.20 -2.01
C GLU A 82 -5.97 6.61 -3.30
N GLY A 83 -4.74 6.09 -3.24
CA GLY A 83 -4.11 5.38 -4.36
C GLY A 83 -4.89 4.17 -4.82
N LEU A 84 -5.39 3.35 -3.89
CA LEU A 84 -6.23 2.19 -4.22
C LEU A 84 -7.56 2.59 -4.89
N GLU A 85 -8.24 3.62 -4.38
CA GLU A 85 -9.48 4.10 -5.01
C GLU A 85 -9.22 4.67 -6.40
N LYS A 86 -8.11 5.38 -6.61
CA LYS A 86 -7.72 5.86 -7.93
C LYS A 86 -7.51 4.71 -8.92
N VAL A 87 -6.72 3.70 -8.54
CA VAL A 87 -6.50 2.50 -9.37
C VAL A 87 -7.81 1.78 -9.67
N ARG A 88 -8.72 1.68 -8.68
CA ARG A 88 -10.03 1.06 -8.86
C ARG A 88 -10.88 1.80 -9.89
N LEU A 89 -10.90 3.13 -9.84
CA LEU A 89 -11.64 3.96 -10.80
C LEU A 89 -11.04 3.85 -12.20
N GLU A 90 -9.72 3.98 -12.33
CA GLU A 90 -9.03 3.85 -13.62
C GLU A 90 -9.27 2.48 -14.25
N LEU A 91 -9.22 1.40 -13.46
CA LEU A 91 -9.50 0.05 -13.95
C LEU A 91 -10.97 -0.11 -14.37
N ARG A 92 -11.90 0.45 -13.60
CA ARG A 92 -13.33 0.41 -13.95
C ARG A 92 -13.59 1.12 -15.27
N ASP A 93 -13.01 2.31 -15.46
CA ASP A 93 -13.18 3.09 -16.69
C ASP A 93 -12.56 2.38 -17.89
N TYR A 94 -11.35 1.83 -17.72
CA TYR A 94 -10.70 1.02 -18.74
C TYR A 94 -11.54 -0.19 -19.15
N VAL A 95 -12.06 -0.95 -18.17
CA VAL A 95 -12.90 -2.13 -18.45
C VAL A 95 -14.20 -1.74 -19.15
N ASN A 96 -14.86 -0.66 -18.73
CA ASN A 96 -16.08 -0.17 -19.37
C ASN A 96 -15.83 0.23 -20.83
N LEU A 97 -14.72 0.95 -21.09
CA LEU A 97 -14.33 1.33 -22.44
C LEU A 97 -14.11 0.08 -23.31
N ARG A 98 -13.35 -0.90 -22.81
CA ARG A 98 -13.08 -2.14 -23.53
C ARG A 98 -14.33 -2.97 -23.80
N ILE A 99 -15.26 -3.05 -22.85
CA ILE A 99 -16.55 -3.71 -23.04
C ILE A 99 -17.34 -3.01 -24.15
N GLY A 100 -17.35 -1.67 -24.17
CA GLY A 100 -17.97 -0.89 -25.22
C GLY A 100 -17.37 -1.17 -26.60
N GLU A 101 -16.03 -1.12 -26.73
CA GLU A 101 -15.33 -1.41 -27.98
C GLU A 101 -15.63 -2.81 -28.51
N VAL A 102 -15.63 -3.82 -27.63
CA VAL A 102 -15.96 -5.20 -27.99
C VAL A 102 -17.43 -5.31 -28.39
N GLY A 103 -18.33 -4.64 -27.66
CA GLY A 103 -19.76 -4.59 -27.99
C GLY A 103 -19.99 -4.03 -29.39
N ASP A 104 -19.42 -2.86 -29.69
CA ASP A 104 -19.53 -2.20 -30.99
C ASP A 104 -18.98 -3.06 -32.13
N TYR A 105 -17.85 -3.72 -31.90
CA TYR A 105 -17.26 -4.64 -32.88
C TYR A 105 -18.20 -5.82 -33.17
N LEU A 106 -18.74 -6.45 -32.13
CA LEU A 106 -19.64 -7.59 -32.27
C LEU A 106 -20.95 -7.21 -32.97
N VAL A 107 -21.54 -6.06 -32.65
CA VAL A 107 -22.73 -5.54 -33.31
C VAL A 107 -22.46 -5.35 -34.80
N LYS A 108 -21.39 -4.64 -35.17
CA LYS A 108 -21.02 -4.42 -36.58
C LYS A 108 -20.79 -5.73 -37.33
N TYR A 109 -20.11 -6.68 -36.69
CA TYR A 109 -19.86 -8.00 -37.30
C TYR A 109 -21.16 -8.77 -37.54
N ILE A 110 -22.06 -8.81 -36.55
CA ILE A 110 -23.35 -9.49 -36.65
C ILE A 110 -24.23 -8.82 -37.71
N ASP A 111 -24.34 -7.49 -37.72
CA ASP A 111 -25.12 -6.74 -38.71
C ASP A 111 -24.64 -7.05 -40.13
N GLY A 112 -23.31 -7.09 -40.34
CA GLY A 112 -22.72 -7.48 -41.63
C GLY A 112 -23.11 -8.90 -42.05
N ARG A 113 -23.10 -9.86 -41.11
CA ARG A 113 -23.51 -11.25 -41.36
C ARG A 113 -25.02 -11.36 -41.64
N VAL A 114 -25.85 -10.63 -40.92
CA VAL A 114 -27.31 -10.60 -41.10
C VAL A 114 -27.67 -9.98 -42.45
N ALA A 115 -26.98 -8.93 -42.88
CA ALA A 115 -27.17 -8.32 -44.19
C ALA A 115 -26.72 -9.24 -45.35
N ASP A 116 -25.65 -10.01 -45.17
CA ASP A 116 -25.25 -11.04 -46.15
C ASP A 116 -26.30 -12.17 -46.24
N LEU A 117 -26.79 -12.65 -45.10
CA LEU A 117 -27.84 -13.67 -45.06
C LEU A 117 -29.14 -13.18 -45.70
N HIS A 118 -29.57 -11.94 -45.43
CA HIS A 118 -30.75 -11.35 -46.08
C HIS A 118 -30.62 -11.38 -47.60
N ARG A 119 -29.48 -10.94 -48.15
CA ARG A 119 -29.23 -10.96 -49.59
C ARG A 119 -29.32 -12.38 -50.18
N ARG A 120 -28.73 -13.38 -49.52
CA ARG A 120 -28.82 -14.78 -49.97
C ARG A 120 -30.25 -15.31 -49.93
N ILE A 121 -31.02 -14.97 -48.89
CA ILE A 121 -32.43 -15.35 -48.76
C ILE A 121 -33.27 -14.72 -49.87
N ASP A 122 -33.06 -13.42 -50.16
CA ASP A 122 -33.75 -12.72 -51.23
C ASP A 122 -33.43 -13.31 -52.60
N ASP A 123 -32.16 -13.64 -52.86
CA ASP A 123 -31.72 -14.30 -54.09
C ASP A 123 -32.41 -15.66 -54.26
N LEU A 124 -32.40 -16.50 -53.22
CA LEU A 124 -33.09 -17.79 -53.22
C LEU A 124 -34.60 -17.61 -53.46
N GLY A 125 -35.23 -16.63 -52.82
CA GLY A 125 -36.63 -16.31 -53.02
C GLY A 125 -36.96 -15.91 -54.46
N ARG A 126 -36.09 -15.11 -55.10
CA ARG A 126 -36.22 -14.75 -56.53
C ARG A 126 -36.08 -15.97 -57.43
N TRP A 127 -35.07 -16.81 -57.19
CA TRP A 127 -34.86 -18.05 -57.94
C TRP A 127 -36.04 -19.01 -57.80
N LEU A 128 -36.55 -19.22 -56.60
CA LEU A 128 -37.69 -20.10 -56.34
C LEU A 128 -38.94 -19.62 -57.08
N ARG A 129 -39.23 -18.32 -57.08
CA ARG A 129 -40.38 -17.77 -57.83
C ARG A 129 -40.22 -18.00 -59.34
N ALA A 130 -39.02 -17.76 -59.87
CA ALA A 130 -38.73 -17.97 -61.29
C ALA A 130 -38.88 -19.44 -61.70
N THR A 131 -38.37 -20.38 -60.90
CA THR A 131 -38.48 -21.82 -61.19
C THR A 131 -39.91 -22.32 -61.06
N LEU A 132 -40.67 -21.89 -60.04
CA LEU A 132 -42.08 -22.23 -59.90
C LEU A 132 -42.90 -21.78 -61.11
N VAL A 133 -42.69 -20.55 -61.59
CA VAL A 133 -43.34 -20.04 -62.82
C VAL A 133 -42.96 -20.90 -64.02
N ALA A 134 -41.67 -21.22 -64.19
CA ALA A 134 -41.20 -22.05 -65.30
C ALA A 134 -41.82 -23.46 -65.27
N VAL A 135 -41.92 -24.10 -64.09
CA VAL A 135 -42.55 -25.41 -63.92
C VAL A 135 -44.04 -25.36 -64.24
N LEU A 136 -44.76 -24.33 -63.76
CA LEU A 136 -46.17 -24.14 -64.07
C LEU A 136 -46.41 -23.97 -65.58
N LEU A 137 -45.62 -23.13 -66.25
CA LEU A 137 -45.68 -22.95 -67.71
C LEU A 137 -45.41 -24.27 -68.45
N THR A 138 -44.42 -25.04 -67.99
CA THR A 138 -44.08 -26.34 -68.57
C THR A 138 -45.24 -27.33 -68.43
N LEU A 139 -45.83 -27.46 -67.24
CA LEU A 139 -46.98 -28.33 -66.99
C LEU A 139 -48.21 -27.96 -67.82
N ILE A 140 -48.48 -26.66 -68.00
CA ILE A 140 -49.57 -26.18 -68.87
C ILE A 140 -49.33 -26.61 -70.31
N SER A 141 -48.09 -26.44 -70.80
CA SER A 141 -47.72 -26.78 -72.18
C SER A 141 -47.74 -28.29 -72.44
N THR A 142 -47.13 -29.11 -71.56
CA THR A 142 -46.92 -30.54 -71.83
C THR A 142 -48.05 -31.45 -71.36
N VAL A 143 -48.74 -31.10 -70.28
CA VAL A 143 -49.77 -31.97 -69.69
C VAL A 143 -51.17 -31.45 -70.02
N LEU A 144 -51.46 -30.19 -69.71
CA LEU A 144 -52.82 -29.65 -69.85
C LEU A 144 -53.21 -29.43 -71.31
N SER A 145 -52.33 -28.89 -72.14
CA SER A 145 -52.67 -28.56 -73.54
C SER A 145 -53.06 -29.80 -74.36
N PRO A 146 -52.32 -30.93 -74.34
CA PRO A 146 -52.73 -32.15 -75.06
C PRO A 146 -53.99 -32.79 -74.50
N LEU A 147 -54.20 -32.75 -73.18
CA LEU A 147 -55.42 -33.27 -72.54
C LEU A 147 -56.66 -32.51 -73.02
N VAL A 148 -56.60 -31.18 -73.05
CA VAL A 148 -57.69 -30.34 -73.54
C VAL A 148 -57.98 -30.61 -75.02
N LEU A 149 -56.94 -30.75 -75.85
CA LEU A 149 -57.10 -31.08 -77.27
C LEU A 149 -57.79 -32.44 -77.50
N LYS A 150 -57.41 -33.46 -76.71
CA LYS A 150 -58.07 -34.79 -76.74
C LYS A 150 -59.53 -34.73 -76.30
N ILE A 151 -59.85 -33.95 -75.24
CA ILE A 151 -61.23 -33.82 -74.75
C ILE A 151 -62.11 -33.07 -75.76
N LEU A 152 -61.57 -32.08 -76.47
CA LEU A 152 -62.29 -31.32 -77.51
C LEU A 152 -62.47 -32.09 -78.84
N GLY A 153 -61.92 -33.31 -78.95
CA GLY A 153 -62.06 -34.16 -80.14
C GLY A 153 -61.26 -33.69 -81.36
N ILE A 154 -60.28 -32.81 -81.14
CA ILE A 154 -59.39 -32.28 -82.19
C ILE A 154 -58.20 -33.22 -82.42
N LEU A 155 -57.91 -34.11 -81.46
CA LEU A 155 -56.87 -35.13 -81.51
C LEU A 155 -57.38 -36.48 -81.02
#